data_AF-A0A0G0ZZP0-F1
#
_entry.id   AF-A0A0G0ZZP0-F1
#
_cell.length_a   1.000
_cell.length_b   1.000
_cell.length_c   1.000
_cell.angle_alpha   90.00
_cell.angle_beta   90.00
_cell.angle_gamma   90.00
#
_symmetry.space_group_name_H-M   'P 1'
#
loop_
_entity.id
_entity.type
_entity.pdbx_description
1 polymer ?
#
loop_
_entity_poly.entity_id
_entity_poly.type
_entity_poly.pdbx_seq_one_letter_code
_entity_poly.pdbx_strand_id
1 'polypeptide(L)'
;MHKFLFISKDALIGDIIIEVIKGGDEAKYFIEDVDERDVADGFVPKTDNWEKEVDWADVIVFDDVLGQGALAEDLRKRGKLVVGGTAYTDMLEDDRSFGQRELKNKILNVCSLSAKKKTVLM
;
A
#
# COMPACT_ATOMS: atom_id res chain seq x y z
N MET A 1 7.10 21.87 -8.29
CA MET A 1 8.11 20.90 -7.82
C MET A 1 7.73 20.54 -6.40
N HIS A 2 6.97 19.47 -6.32
CA HIS A 2 6.49 18.85 -5.09
C HIS A 2 7.36 17.64 -4.76
N LYS A 3 7.36 17.23 -3.51
CA LYS A 3 8.14 16.10 -3.01
C LYS A 3 7.23 14.95 -2.65
N PHE A 4 7.38 13.83 -3.36
CA PHE A 4 6.62 12.62 -3.14
C PHE A 4 7.47 11.56 -2.42
N LEU A 5 6.90 10.94 -1.40
CA LEU A 5 7.48 9.77 -0.75
C LEU A 5 6.58 8.57 -1.03
N PHE A 6 7.12 7.59 -1.76
CA PHE A 6 6.44 6.33 -2.06
C PHE A 6 6.96 5.24 -1.13
N ILE A 7 6.04 4.47 -0.55
CA ILE A 7 6.33 3.44 0.44
C ILE A 7 5.59 2.18 0.00
N SER A 8 6.34 1.19 -0.48
CA SER A 8 5.79 -0.09 -0.91
C SER A 8 6.28 -1.22 -0.02
N LYS A 9 5.43 -2.23 0.15
CA LYS A 9 5.82 -3.55 0.67
C LYS A 9 6.62 -4.26 -0.41
N ASP A 10 5.97 -4.42 -1.55
CA ASP A 10 6.46 -5.11 -2.74
C ASP A 10 6.53 -4.05 -3.85
N ALA A 11 7.57 -4.00 -4.66
CA ALA A 11 7.95 -2.87 -5.49
C ALA A 11 7.03 -2.60 -6.71
N LEU A 12 5.73 -2.40 -6.48
CA LEU A 12 4.66 -2.48 -7.48
C LEU A 12 4.32 -1.15 -8.17
N ILE A 13 4.83 -0.01 -7.67
CA ILE A 13 4.45 1.33 -8.15
C ILE A 13 5.56 2.10 -8.89
N GLY A 14 6.70 1.47 -9.17
CA GLY A 14 7.89 2.15 -9.70
C GLY A 14 7.68 2.92 -11.01
N ASP A 15 6.77 2.46 -11.87
CA ASP A 15 6.42 3.13 -13.14
C ASP A 15 5.73 4.48 -12.92
N ILE A 16 4.82 4.58 -11.94
CA ILE A 16 4.18 5.84 -11.57
C ILE A 16 5.22 6.83 -11.04
N ILE A 17 6.18 6.36 -10.24
CA ILE A 17 7.25 7.22 -9.71
C ILE A 17 8.09 7.82 -10.84
N ILE A 18 8.40 7.02 -11.86
CA ILE A 18 9.11 7.49 -13.06
C ILE A 18 8.33 8.60 -13.76
N GLU A 19 7.01 8.47 -13.90
CA GLU A 19 6.18 9.51 -14.52
C GLU A 19 6.10 10.79 -13.66
N VAL A 20 6.07 10.67 -12.33
CA VAL A 20 6.16 11.83 -11.42
C VAL A 20 7.48 12.59 -11.61
N ILE A 21 8.61 11.87 -11.69
CA ILE A 21 9.93 12.47 -11.92
C ILE A 21 10.00 13.13 -13.31
N LYS A 22 9.47 12.47 -14.35
CA LYS A 22 9.39 13.05 -15.71
C LYS A 22 8.53 14.30 -15.76
N GLY A 23 7.49 14.37 -14.91
CA GLY A 23 6.64 15.55 -14.72
C GLY A 23 7.36 16.74 -14.07
N GLY A 24 8.58 16.54 -13.55
CA GLY A 24 9.39 17.57 -12.91
C GLY A 24 9.19 17.69 -11.41
N ASP A 25 8.60 16.68 -10.76
CA ASP A 25 8.52 16.60 -9.30
C ASP A 25 9.64 15.70 -8.73
N GLU A 26 9.92 15.84 -7.44
CA GLU A 26 10.91 15.04 -6.73
C GLU A 26 10.25 13.82 -6.10
N ALA A 27 10.93 12.68 -6.13
CA ALA A 27 10.44 11.46 -5.50
C ALA A 27 11.54 10.73 -4.71
N LYS A 28 11.14 10.10 -3.61
CA LYS A 28 11.90 9.07 -2.90
C LYS A 28 11.06 7.81 -2.82
N TYR A 29 11.71 6.66 -2.98
CA TYR A 29 11.06 5.37 -2.96
C TYR A 29 11.65 4.45 -1.88
N PHE A 30 10.79 3.96 -0.99
CA PHE A 30 11.12 2.92 -0.03
C PHE A 30 10.41 1.62 -0.41
N ILE A 31 11.15 0.51 -0.34
CA ILE A 31 10.65 -0.84 -0.58
C ILE A 31 11.00 -1.67 0.66
N GLU A 32 9.98 -2.24 1.30
CA GLU A 32 10.16 -3.02 2.53
C GLU A 32 10.83 -4.37 2.24
N ASP A 33 10.31 -5.12 1.25
CA ASP A 33 10.88 -6.40 0.86
C ASP A 33 12.31 -6.22 0.35
N VAL A 34 13.24 -6.87 1.05
CA VAL A 34 14.67 -6.80 0.78
C VAL A 34 15.01 -7.37 -0.58
N ASP A 35 14.29 -8.42 -1.01
CA ASP A 35 14.55 -9.11 -2.27
C ASP A 35 14.10 -8.29 -3.48
N GLU A 36 13.27 -7.26 -3.28
CA GLU A 36 12.77 -6.39 -4.34
C GLU A 36 13.41 -5.00 -4.33
N ARG A 37 14.34 -4.73 -3.41
CA ARG A 37 14.96 -3.41 -3.26
C ARG A 37 15.75 -2.94 -4.47
N ASP A 38 16.12 -3.80 -5.40
CA ASP A 38 16.81 -3.44 -6.63
C ASP A 38 15.84 -3.02 -7.77
N VAL A 39 14.54 -3.28 -7.62
CA VAL A 39 13.52 -2.92 -8.62
C VAL A 39 13.48 -1.40 -8.82
N ALA A 40 13.58 -0.96 -10.07
CA ALA A 40 13.67 0.47 -10.47
C ALA A 40 14.99 1.19 -10.07
N ASP A 41 16.05 0.44 -9.73
CA ASP A 41 17.40 1.00 -9.61
C ASP A 41 17.83 1.72 -10.89
N GLY A 42 18.52 2.85 -10.71
CA GLY A 42 18.97 3.71 -11.82
C GLY A 42 17.87 4.56 -12.44
N PHE A 43 16.59 4.32 -12.12
CA PHE A 43 15.46 5.11 -12.60
C PHE A 43 14.86 5.99 -11.51
N VAL A 44 14.80 5.49 -10.27
CA VAL A 44 14.10 6.15 -9.16
C VAL A 44 15.04 6.37 -7.97
N PRO A 45 15.10 7.57 -7.37
CA PRO A 45 15.82 7.79 -6.13
C PRO A 45 15.18 7.04 -4.96
N LYS A 46 16.00 6.37 -4.14
CA LYS A 46 15.52 5.49 -3.05
C LYS A 46 15.93 5.97 -1.66
N THR A 47 15.21 5.50 -0.65
CA THR A 47 15.54 5.65 0.77
C THR A 47 15.43 4.30 1.48
N ASP A 48 16.26 4.08 2.48
CA ASP A 48 16.25 2.88 3.34
C ASP A 48 15.42 3.08 4.61
N ASN A 49 14.94 4.30 4.86
CA ASN A 49 14.16 4.67 6.02
C ASN A 49 13.16 5.77 5.64
N TRP A 50 11.91 5.37 5.37
CA TRP A 50 10.89 6.30 4.96
C TRP A 50 10.40 7.19 6.11
N GLU A 51 10.47 6.72 7.36
CA GLU A 51 9.97 7.46 8.52
C GLU A 51 10.72 8.79 8.71
N LYS A 52 12.03 8.81 8.41
CA LYS A 52 12.85 10.04 8.42
C LYS A 52 12.50 11.02 7.30
N GLU A 53 11.85 10.54 6.24
CA GLU A 53 11.53 11.32 5.05
C GLU A 53 10.12 11.93 5.11
N VAL A 54 9.32 11.59 6.13
CA VAL A 54 7.94 12.07 6.33
C VAL A 54 7.85 13.60 6.37
N ASP A 55 8.86 14.28 6.94
CA ASP A 55 8.90 15.75 6.99
C ASP A 55 9.48 16.40 5.75
N TRP A 56 10.25 15.64 4.95
CA TRP A 56 10.73 16.10 3.66
C TRP A 56 9.62 16.08 2.59
N ALA A 57 8.70 15.12 2.68
CA ALA A 57 7.63 14.91 1.70
C ALA A 57 6.47 15.89 1.84
N ASP A 58 6.01 16.42 0.71
CA ASP A 58 4.75 17.16 0.60
C ASP A 58 3.56 16.20 0.53
N VAL A 59 3.74 15.07 -0.18
CA VAL A 59 2.73 14.01 -0.37
C VAL A 59 3.38 12.65 -0.11
N ILE A 60 2.69 11.81 0.65
CA ILE A 60 3.10 10.43 0.95
C ILE A 60 2.15 9.47 0.24
N VAL A 61 2.68 8.42 -0.38
CA VAL A 61 1.91 7.44 -1.13
C VAL A 61 2.21 6.05 -0.59
N PHE A 62 1.15 5.35 -0.18
CA PHE A 62 1.15 3.92 0.16
C PHE A 62 0.33 3.19 -0.90
N ASP A 63 0.90 2.17 -1.53
CA ASP A 63 0.29 1.42 -2.64
C ASP A 63 -0.12 -0.01 -2.29
N ASP A 64 0.29 -0.52 -1.12
CA ASP A 64 -0.03 -1.87 -0.66
C ASP A 64 -1.08 -1.89 0.46
N VAL A 65 -1.49 -3.12 0.79
CA VAL A 65 -2.29 -3.47 1.98
C VAL A 65 -1.39 -3.98 3.11
N LEU A 66 -1.85 -4.92 3.96
CA LEU A 66 -1.05 -5.47 5.08
C LEU A 66 -0.62 -4.44 6.13
N GLY A 67 -1.53 -3.53 6.49
CA GLY A 67 -1.35 -2.55 7.55
C GLY A 67 -0.87 -1.17 7.08
N GLN A 68 -0.51 -1.01 5.80
CA GLN A 68 -0.19 0.31 5.24
C GLN A 68 -1.38 1.27 5.30
N GLY A 69 -2.63 0.79 5.18
CA GLY A 69 -3.81 1.63 5.33
C GLY A 69 -3.96 2.21 6.73
N ALA A 70 -3.54 1.50 7.77
CA ALA A 70 -3.50 2.03 9.13
C ALA A 70 -2.43 3.13 9.28
N LEU A 71 -1.24 2.93 8.71
CA LEU A 71 -0.16 3.92 8.70
C LEU A 71 -0.57 5.20 7.94
N ALA A 72 -1.18 5.03 6.77
CA ALA A 72 -1.68 6.13 5.96
C ALA A 72 -2.74 6.96 6.71
N GLU A 73 -3.64 6.31 7.44
CA GLU A 73 -4.64 6.99 8.25
C GLU A 73 -4.02 7.78 9.42
N ASP A 74 -3.03 7.21 10.12
CA ASP A 74 -2.30 7.91 11.19
C ASP A 74 -1.61 9.18 10.68
N LEU A 75 -0.92 9.10 9.54
CA LEU A 75 -0.27 10.24 8.92
C LEU A 75 -1.26 11.32 8.48
N ARG A 76 -2.44 10.93 7.97
CA ARG A 76 -3.53 11.88 7.68
C ARG A 76 -4.04 12.57 8.96
N LYS A 77 -4.22 11.82 10.05
CA LYS A 77 -4.61 12.38 11.37
C LYS A 77 -3.57 13.38 11.89
N ARG A 78 -2.30 13.19 11.55
CA ARG A 78 -1.19 14.11 11.82
C ARG A 78 -1.11 15.30 10.86
N GLY A 79 -2.03 15.42 9.91
CA GLY A 79 -2.13 16.54 8.98
C GLY A 79 -1.30 16.43 7.71
N LYS A 80 -0.70 15.26 7.42
CA LYS A 80 0.03 15.03 6.16
C LYS A 80 -0.94 14.77 5.01
N LEU A 81 -0.53 15.14 3.79
CA LEU A 81 -1.23 14.73 2.58
C LEU A 81 -0.80 13.30 2.24
N VAL A 82 -1.74 12.37 2.25
CA VAL A 82 -1.45 10.95 2.02
C VAL A 82 -2.43 10.37 1.02
N VAL A 83 -1.89 9.67 0.03
CA VAL A 83 -2.63 8.76 -0.86
C VAL A 83 -2.39 7.34 -0.37
N GLY A 84 -3.47 6.59 -0.18
CA GLY A 84 -3.41 5.22 0.34
C GLY A 84 -4.71 4.84 1.03
N GLY A 85 -4.76 3.59 1.48
CA GLY A 85 -5.93 3.00 2.11
C GLY A 85 -6.26 3.51 3.53
N THR A 86 -7.06 2.71 4.20
CA THR A 86 -7.43 2.80 5.62
C THR A 86 -7.29 1.39 6.20
N ALA A 87 -7.26 1.27 7.53
CA ALA A 87 -7.33 -0.05 8.18
C ALA A 87 -8.55 -0.88 7.73
N TYR A 88 -9.65 -0.22 7.34
CA TYR A 88 -10.83 -0.90 6.82
C TYR A 88 -10.61 -1.49 5.42
N THR A 89 -9.94 -0.76 4.53
CA THR A 89 -9.69 -1.24 3.15
C THR A 89 -8.64 -2.34 3.12
N ASP A 90 -7.62 -2.27 4.00
CA ASP A 90 -6.68 -3.39 4.19
C ASP A 90 -7.45 -4.66 4.54
N MET A 91 -8.39 -4.57 5.50
CA MET A 91 -9.22 -5.71 5.91
C MET A 91 -10.12 -6.25 4.78
N LEU A 92 -10.55 -5.42 3.83
CA LEU A 92 -11.31 -5.87 2.66
C LEU A 92 -10.49 -6.81 1.77
N GLU A 93 -9.18 -6.60 1.68
CA GLU A 93 -8.27 -7.35 0.81
C GLU A 93 -7.61 -8.51 1.57
N ASP A 94 -7.19 -8.27 2.81
CA ASP A 94 -6.43 -9.22 3.64
C ASP A 94 -7.31 -10.35 4.19
N ASP A 95 -8.55 -10.06 4.62
CA ASP A 95 -9.50 -11.08 5.08
C ASP A 95 -10.53 -11.40 3.99
N ARG A 96 -10.24 -12.48 3.26
CA ARG A 96 -11.13 -13.02 2.22
C ARG A 96 -12.57 -13.22 2.69
N SER A 97 -12.79 -13.67 3.92
CA SER A 97 -14.13 -13.91 4.45
C SER A 97 -14.84 -12.59 4.75
N PHE A 98 -14.13 -11.61 5.29
CA PHE A 98 -14.63 -10.25 5.50
C PHE A 98 -14.99 -9.58 4.18
N GLY A 99 -14.05 -9.52 3.23
CA GLY A 99 -14.28 -8.93 1.91
C GLY A 99 -15.49 -9.55 1.20
N GLN A 100 -15.64 -10.88 1.25
CA GLN A 100 -16.83 -11.53 0.68
C GLN A 100 -18.15 -11.17 1.37
N ARG A 101 -18.16 -10.97 2.70
CA ARG A 101 -19.37 -10.52 3.40
C ARG A 101 -19.77 -9.12 2.97
N GLU A 102 -18.80 -8.21 2.87
CA GLU A 102 -19.02 -6.84 2.40
C GLU A 102 -19.56 -6.80 0.97
N LEU A 103 -18.99 -7.62 0.07
CA LEU A 103 -19.47 -7.71 -1.32
C LEU A 103 -20.90 -8.26 -1.44
N LYS A 104 -21.28 -9.27 -0.65
CA LYS A 104 -22.66 -9.79 -0.62
C LYS A 104 -23.68 -8.72 -0.24
N ASN A 105 -23.32 -7.87 0.72
CA ASN A 105 -24.17 -6.78 1.17
C ASN A 105 -24.37 -5.71 0.09
N LYS A 106 -23.55 -5.70 -0.98
CA LYS A 106 -23.56 -4.73 -2.08
C LYS A 106 -24.16 -5.27 -3.39
N ILE A 107 -24.96 -6.34 -3.34
CA ILE A 107 -25.69 -6.92 -4.49
C ILE A 107 -24.73 -7.56 -5.53
N LEU A 108 -23.48 -7.83 -5.14
CA LEU A 108 -22.54 -8.55 -5.99
C LEU A 108 -22.70 -10.06 -5.78
N ASN A 109 -22.75 -10.80 -6.88
CA ASN A 109 -22.67 -12.25 -6.83
C ASN A 109 -21.26 -12.66 -6.42
N VAL A 110 -21.13 -13.38 -5.31
CA VAL A 110 -19.84 -13.93 -4.87
C VAL A 110 -19.91 -15.46 -4.85
N CYS A 111 -18.83 -16.10 -5.27
CA CYS A 111 -18.70 -17.55 -5.16
C CYS A 111 -18.82 -17.99 -3.70
N SER A 112 -19.65 -19.00 -3.43
CA SER A 112 -19.80 -19.54 -2.08
C SER A 112 -18.50 -20.17 -1.58
N LEU A 113 -18.00 -19.72 -0.43
CA LEU A 113 -16.94 -20.44 0.29
C LEU A 113 -17.52 -21.75 0.84
N SER A 114 -17.11 -22.88 0.27
CA SER A 114 -17.36 -24.18 0.88
C SER A 114 -16.44 -24.34 2.08
N ALA A 115 -17.00 -24.30 3.29
CA ALA A 115 -16.26 -24.69 4.49
C ALA A 115 -16.00 -26.19 4.39
N LYS A 116 -14.75 -26.59 4.05
CA LYS A 116 -14.30 -27.95 4.34
C LYS A 116 -14.33 -28.12 5.86
N LYS A 117 -15.39 -28.71 6.39
CA LYS A 117 -15.39 -29.25 7.76
C LYS A 117 -14.22 -30.23 7.83
N LYS A 118 -13.12 -29.84 8.48
CA LYS A 118 -12.12 -30.79 8.95
C LYS A 118 -12.79 -31.61 10.04
N THR A 119 -13.50 -32.66 9.65
CA THR A 119 -13.82 -33.75 10.56
C THR A 119 -12.51 -34.50 10.77
N VAL A 120 -11.77 -34.13 11.81
CA VAL A 120 -10.73 -35.00 12.35
C VAL A 120 -11.50 -36.08 13.12
N LEU A 121 -11.69 -37.24 12.50
CA LEU A 121 -12.02 -38.44 13.27
C LEU A 121 -10.76 -38.81 14.06
N MET A 122 -10.91 -38.89 15.39
CA MET A 122 -10.01 -39.62 16.27
C MET A 122 -10.18 -41.13 16.06
#